data_AF-A0A1G1SY70-F1
#
_entry.id   AF-A0A1G1SY70-F1
#
_cell.length_a   1.000
_cell.length_b   1.000
_cell.length_c   1.000
_cell.angle_alpha   90.00
_cell.angle_beta   90.00
_cell.angle_gamma   90.00
#
_symmetry.space_group_name_H-M   'P 1'
#
loop_
_entity.id
_entity.type
_entity.pdbx_description
1 polymer ?
#
loop_
_entity_poly.entity_id
_entity_poly.type
_entity_poly.pdbx_seq_one_letter_code
_entity_poly.pdbx_strand_id
1 'polypeptide(L)'
;MRVGNQKFLVDFYQQRRDVFARWALRQHQLGAPAAHVLLQGALLDFYDQVSDGRLTRLPPDVPAHVNQLAGLRLAAAAAPLPAAEASRRQQRLVQFHQLGPDCQRLLTYFYFHGYNFGRMSGKLGFANPAVARRQKGACLRRLVDLMDPPHGFRGHLDALERFADGALDEAAQEAFEQRLATDADLAAAHAAYEQFAADLRWAAGHDTLRLRLHLLDRRLDQRTTSLARLQRISRRHRWRSLLWAAAALLVALGTAVAWWATSRAPQREEGWATYYRLDPALALSTGQARSRPLLAQALAEYRAGHYPTALHTLGRLSPNEIGADTLNYYRGLFLLQSGNNEAAQLPLHRLAQVMGGPLARRALYHLGMAYWRAQQPAAARDALRRVAADSLNPYQTSALRVLAAGELDPRP
;
A
#
# COMPACT_ATOMS: atom_id res chain seq x y z
N MET A 1 0.65 -3.07 -43.46
CA MET A 1 -0.15 -4.06 -42.69
C MET A 1 -0.48 -5.20 -43.65
N ARG A 2 -0.22 -6.47 -43.30
CA ARG A 2 -0.56 -7.60 -44.19
C ARG A 2 -1.96 -8.10 -43.85
N VAL A 3 -2.77 -8.42 -44.86
CA VAL A 3 -4.05 -9.12 -44.70
C VAL A 3 -3.82 -10.38 -43.84
N GLY A 4 -4.71 -10.62 -42.88
CA GLY A 4 -4.58 -11.73 -41.92
C GLY A 4 -3.85 -11.40 -40.61
N ASN A 5 -3.17 -10.24 -40.49
CA ASN A 5 -2.51 -9.82 -39.24
C ASN A 5 -3.21 -8.62 -38.58
N GLN A 6 -4.10 -8.92 -37.63
CA GLN A 6 -4.85 -7.92 -36.86
C GLN A 6 -4.10 -7.39 -35.62
N LYS A 7 -2.90 -7.89 -35.30
CA LYS A 7 -2.19 -7.57 -34.05
C LYS A 7 -2.01 -6.06 -33.87
N PHE A 8 -1.59 -5.37 -34.93
CA PHE A 8 -1.41 -3.93 -34.92
C PHE A 8 -2.67 -3.17 -34.45
N LEU A 9 -3.84 -3.58 -34.93
CA LEU A 9 -5.12 -2.96 -34.62
C LEU A 9 -5.60 -3.25 -33.19
N VAL A 10 -5.35 -4.47 -32.72
CA VAL A 10 -5.62 -4.87 -31.33
C VAL A 10 -4.72 -4.09 -30.36
N ASP A 11 -3.42 -3.99 -30.66
CA ASP A 11 -2.46 -3.25 -29.84
C ASP A 11 -2.78 -1.75 -29.86
N PHE A 12 -3.12 -1.20 -31.03
CA PHE A 12 -3.55 0.19 -31.18
C PHE A 12 -4.77 0.49 -30.31
N TYR A 13 -5.81 -0.37 -30.38
CA TYR A 13 -7.00 -0.22 -29.56
C TYR A 13 -6.64 -0.20 -28.07
N GLN A 14 -5.88 -1.19 -27.60
CA GLN A 14 -5.48 -1.31 -26.20
C GLN A 14 -4.72 -0.07 -25.70
N GLN A 15 -3.82 0.49 -26.50
CA GLN A 15 -2.99 1.63 -26.11
C GLN A 15 -3.73 2.96 -26.18
N ARG A 16 -4.65 3.12 -27.14
CA ARG A 16 -5.25 4.41 -27.48
C ARG A 16 -6.67 4.59 -26.99
N ARG A 17 -7.36 3.53 -26.55
CA ARG A 17 -8.78 3.57 -26.13
C ARG A 17 -9.13 4.74 -25.22
N ASP A 18 -8.41 4.92 -24.11
CA ASP A 18 -8.73 5.96 -23.13
C ASP A 18 -8.30 7.38 -23.60
N VAL A 19 -7.25 7.46 -24.43
CA VAL A 19 -6.85 8.72 -25.09
C VAL A 19 -7.92 9.15 -26.09
N PHE A 20 -8.43 8.20 -26.88
CA PHE A 20 -9.51 8.42 -27.82
C PHE A 20 -10.80 8.82 -27.11
N ALA A 21 -11.17 8.16 -26.01
CA ALA A 21 -12.34 8.54 -25.23
C ALA A 21 -12.28 10.01 -24.74
N ARG A 22 -11.11 10.49 -24.32
CA ARG A 22 -10.90 11.90 -23.95
C ARG A 22 -10.96 12.85 -25.14
N TRP A 23 -10.52 12.42 -26.32
CA TRP A 23 -10.69 13.18 -27.56
C TRP A 23 -12.18 13.27 -27.93
N ALA A 24 -12.89 12.15 -27.95
CA ALA A 24 -14.31 12.06 -28.30
C ALA A 24 -15.20 12.84 -27.32
N LEU A 25 -14.84 12.84 -26.03
CA LEU A 25 -15.52 13.67 -25.03
C LEU A 25 -15.36 15.16 -25.32
N ARG A 26 -14.14 15.61 -25.67
CA ARG A 26 -13.85 17.03 -25.93
C ARG A 26 -14.44 17.54 -27.24
N GLN A 27 -14.40 16.72 -28.29
CA GLN A 27 -14.81 17.13 -29.64
C GLN A 27 -16.28 16.84 -29.94
N HIS A 28 -16.82 15.77 -29.37
CA HIS A 28 -18.15 15.25 -29.72
C HIS A 28 -19.06 15.03 -28.50
N GLN A 29 -18.63 15.40 -27.29
CA GLN A 29 -19.39 15.22 -26.04
C GLN A 29 -19.81 13.76 -25.78
N LEU A 30 -19.06 12.79 -26.32
CA LEU A 30 -19.35 11.37 -26.17
C LEU A 30 -18.73 10.81 -24.89
N GLY A 31 -19.56 10.13 -24.08
CA GLY A 31 -19.11 9.36 -22.93
C GLY A 31 -18.22 8.17 -23.34
N ALA A 32 -17.38 7.70 -22.42
CA ALA A 32 -16.39 6.66 -22.69
C ALA A 32 -16.97 5.40 -23.37
N PRO A 33 -18.09 4.79 -22.90
CA PRO A 33 -18.64 3.60 -23.55
C PRO A 33 -18.99 3.82 -25.03
N ALA A 34 -19.63 4.95 -25.36
CA ALA A 34 -19.96 5.30 -26.74
C ALA A 34 -18.70 5.58 -27.58
N ALA A 35 -17.71 6.24 -26.99
CA ALA A 35 -16.42 6.49 -27.65
C ALA A 35 -15.68 5.19 -27.96
N HIS A 36 -15.75 4.18 -27.09
CA HIS A 36 -15.12 2.88 -27.33
C HIS A 36 -15.77 2.14 -28.50
N VAL A 37 -17.11 2.15 -28.60
CA VAL A 37 -17.84 1.60 -29.74
C VAL A 37 -17.48 2.35 -31.03
N LEU A 38 -17.40 3.68 -30.97
CA LEU A 38 -16.99 4.50 -32.11
C LEU A 38 -15.58 4.16 -32.60
N LEU A 39 -14.62 4.01 -31.68
CA LEU A 39 -13.26 3.60 -32.01
C LEU A 39 -13.21 2.21 -32.65
N GLN A 40 -13.98 1.25 -32.12
CA GLN A 40 -14.08 -0.09 -32.72
C GLN A 40 -14.56 -0.01 -34.17
N GLY A 41 -15.61 0.79 -34.43
CA GLY A 41 -16.11 1.04 -35.79
C GLY A 41 -15.06 1.70 -36.69
N ALA A 42 -14.36 2.73 -36.22
CA ALA A 42 -13.32 3.41 -36.99
C ALA A 42 -12.13 2.49 -37.33
N LEU A 43 -11.77 1.57 -36.42
CA LEU A 43 -10.72 0.57 -36.69
C LEU A 43 -11.18 -0.51 -37.66
N LEU A 44 -12.47 -0.85 -37.68
CA LEU A 44 -13.04 -1.74 -38.70
C LEU A 44 -13.01 -1.07 -40.07
N ASP A 45 -13.38 0.21 -40.18
CA ASP A 45 -13.30 0.95 -41.46
C ASP A 45 -11.85 1.06 -41.95
N PHE A 46 -10.92 1.32 -41.03
CA PHE A 46 -9.49 1.34 -41.35
C PHE A 46 -9.02 -0.03 -41.85
N TYR A 47 -9.42 -1.11 -41.18
CA TYR A 47 -9.10 -2.47 -41.60
C TYR A 47 -9.64 -2.76 -43.01
N ASP A 48 -10.89 -2.38 -43.27
CA ASP A 48 -11.55 -2.60 -44.55
C ASP A 48 -10.82 -1.85 -45.68
N GLN A 49 -10.43 -0.59 -45.47
CA GLN A 49 -9.64 0.17 -46.45
C GLN A 49 -8.28 -0.49 -46.76
N VAL A 50 -7.62 -1.06 -45.76
CA VAL A 50 -6.37 -1.83 -45.96
C VAL A 50 -6.65 -3.12 -46.72
N SER A 51 -7.69 -3.86 -46.31
CA SER A 51 -8.05 -5.16 -46.90
C SER A 51 -8.45 -5.04 -48.37
N ASP A 52 -9.09 -3.93 -48.72
CA ASP A 52 -9.55 -3.63 -50.08
C ASP A 52 -8.45 -3.03 -50.96
N GLY A 53 -7.27 -2.77 -50.42
CA GLY A 53 -6.19 -2.08 -51.13
C GLY A 53 -6.44 -0.58 -51.36
N ARG A 54 -7.53 0.00 -50.84
CA ARG A 54 -7.79 1.46 -50.86
C ARG A 54 -6.72 2.23 -50.08
N LEU A 55 -6.13 1.58 -49.07
CA LEU A 55 -5.02 2.08 -48.30
C LEU A 55 -3.78 1.19 -48.53
N THR A 56 -2.98 1.55 -49.54
CA THR A 56 -1.76 0.81 -49.91
C THR A 56 -0.56 1.15 -49.03
N ARG A 57 -0.51 2.36 -48.46
CA ARG A 57 0.54 2.83 -47.56
C ARG A 57 -0.05 3.27 -46.23
N LEU A 58 0.68 3.02 -45.13
CA LEU A 58 0.25 3.45 -43.81
C LEU A 58 0.25 4.99 -43.74
N PRO A 59 -0.81 5.63 -43.21
CA PRO A 59 -0.81 7.07 -42.97
C PRO A 59 0.35 7.46 -42.05
N PRO A 60 0.95 8.65 -42.26
CA PRO A 60 2.05 9.13 -41.41
C PRO A 60 1.60 9.32 -39.96
N ASP A 61 0.34 9.74 -39.74
CA ASP A 61 -0.30 9.82 -38.43
C ASP A 61 -1.57 8.94 -38.42
N VAL A 62 -1.39 7.67 -38.06
CA VAL A 62 -2.49 6.70 -37.93
C VAL A 62 -3.54 7.17 -36.92
N PRO A 63 -3.18 7.65 -35.72
CA PRO A 63 -4.18 8.20 -34.81
C PRO A 63 -5.05 9.33 -35.37
N ALA A 64 -4.45 10.31 -36.04
CA ALA A 64 -5.22 11.39 -36.66
C ALA A 64 -6.17 10.85 -37.74
N HIS A 65 -5.69 9.91 -38.55
CA HIS A 65 -6.51 9.25 -39.57
C HIS A 65 -7.68 8.45 -38.97
N VAL A 66 -7.46 7.69 -37.89
CA VAL A 66 -8.55 6.97 -37.19
C VAL A 66 -9.57 7.92 -36.57
N ASN A 67 -9.13 9.06 -36.01
CA ASN A 67 -10.03 10.10 -35.52
C ASN A 67 -10.88 10.70 -36.65
N GLN A 68 -10.29 10.89 -37.84
CA GLN A 68 -11.02 11.35 -39.03
C GLN A 68 -12.10 10.34 -39.43
N LEU A 69 -11.77 9.04 -39.48
CA LEU A 69 -12.76 7.98 -39.75
C LEU A 69 -13.89 7.98 -38.72
N ALA A 70 -13.57 8.15 -37.44
CA ALA A 70 -14.57 8.28 -36.39
C ALA A 70 -15.49 9.49 -36.60
N GLY A 71 -14.93 10.66 -36.95
CA GLY A 71 -15.70 11.86 -37.27
C GLY A 71 -16.65 11.64 -38.45
N LEU A 72 -16.17 10.96 -39.50
CA LEU A 72 -16.98 10.60 -40.66
C LEU A 72 -18.15 9.67 -40.29
N ARG A 73 -17.92 8.67 -39.42
CA ARG A 73 -18.98 7.79 -38.91
C ARG A 73 -20.05 8.57 -38.12
N LEU A 74 -19.64 9.54 -37.31
CA LEU A 74 -20.57 10.38 -36.55
C LEU A 74 -21.38 11.32 -37.44
N ALA A 75 -20.77 11.85 -38.50
CA ALA A 75 -21.42 12.74 -39.45
C ALA A 75 -22.43 12.01 -40.36
N ALA A 76 -22.59 10.69 -40.26
CA ALA A 76 -23.32 9.81 -41.18
C ALA A 76 -22.88 9.88 -42.65
N ALA A 77 -21.86 10.70 -42.97
CA ALA A 77 -21.29 10.94 -44.28
C ALA A 77 -19.87 10.36 -44.42
N ALA A 78 -19.58 9.24 -43.74
CA ALA A 78 -18.46 8.41 -44.19
C ALA A 78 -18.78 8.01 -45.62
N ALA A 79 -17.96 8.44 -46.59
CA ALA A 79 -18.11 8.03 -47.98
C ALA A 79 -18.30 6.52 -47.98
N PRO A 80 -19.55 6.04 -48.11
CA PRO A 80 -19.80 4.66 -47.84
C PRO A 80 -19.12 3.92 -48.98
N LEU A 81 -18.74 2.66 -48.74
CA LEU A 81 -18.71 1.72 -49.86
C LEU A 81 -19.96 2.02 -50.70
N PRO A 82 -19.88 2.14 -52.05
CA PRO A 82 -21.07 2.37 -52.87
C PRO A 82 -22.20 1.49 -52.31
N ALA A 83 -23.39 2.03 -52.06
CA ALA A 83 -24.38 1.37 -51.19
C ALA A 83 -24.64 -0.12 -51.55
N ALA A 84 -24.47 -0.45 -52.83
CA ALA A 84 -24.44 -1.81 -53.35
C ALA A 84 -23.33 -2.70 -52.73
N GLU A 85 -22.07 -2.27 -52.69
CA GLU A 85 -20.95 -3.00 -52.08
C GLU A 85 -21.16 -3.22 -50.57
N ALA A 86 -21.56 -2.18 -49.83
CA ALA A 86 -21.88 -2.31 -48.40
C ALA A 86 -22.95 -3.37 -48.16
N SER A 87 -24.03 -3.33 -48.95
CA SER A 87 -25.15 -4.26 -48.85
C SER A 87 -24.72 -5.70 -49.19
N ARG A 88 -23.94 -5.90 -50.26
CA ARG A 88 -23.42 -7.22 -50.65
C ARG A 88 -22.54 -7.82 -49.56
N ARG A 89 -21.63 -7.04 -48.98
CA ARG A 89 -20.75 -7.48 -47.90
C ARG A 89 -21.53 -7.84 -46.64
N GLN A 90 -22.51 -7.02 -46.27
CA GLN A 90 -23.38 -7.31 -45.14
C GLN A 90 -24.17 -8.61 -45.35
N GLN A 91 -24.72 -8.83 -46.54
CA GLN A 91 -25.37 -10.10 -46.90
C GLN A 91 -24.39 -11.28 -46.84
N ARG A 92 -23.15 -11.10 -47.32
CA ARG A 92 -22.09 -12.11 -47.26
C ARG A 92 -21.76 -12.52 -45.83
N LEU A 93 -21.65 -11.55 -44.93
CA LEU A 93 -21.42 -11.80 -43.52
C LEU A 93 -22.58 -12.56 -42.86
N VAL A 94 -23.83 -12.19 -43.17
CA VAL A 94 -25.01 -12.90 -42.68
C VAL A 94 -25.00 -14.36 -43.14
N GLN A 95 -24.73 -14.62 -44.41
CA GLN A 95 -24.69 -15.99 -44.96
C GLN A 95 -23.48 -16.78 -44.45
N PHE A 96 -22.34 -16.13 -44.24
CA PHE A 96 -21.19 -16.74 -43.59
C PHE A 96 -21.54 -17.24 -42.17
N HIS A 97 -22.32 -16.45 -41.42
CA HIS A 97 -22.80 -16.84 -40.08
C HIS A 97 -23.83 -17.96 -40.07
N GLN A 98 -24.51 -18.21 -41.19
CA GLN A 98 -25.41 -19.36 -41.35
C GLN A 98 -24.65 -20.67 -41.56
N LEU A 99 -23.35 -20.61 -41.90
CA LEU A 99 -22.52 -21.81 -41.97
C LEU A 99 -22.26 -22.38 -40.57
N GLY A 100 -22.09 -23.70 -40.48
CA GLY A 100 -21.62 -24.34 -39.24
C GLY A 100 -20.21 -23.87 -38.82
N PRO A 101 -19.86 -23.96 -37.53
CA PRO A 101 -18.61 -23.40 -36.99
C PRO A 101 -17.34 -23.99 -37.62
N ASP A 102 -17.39 -25.25 -38.08
CA ASP A 102 -16.26 -25.88 -38.77
C ASP A 102 -16.03 -25.27 -40.15
N CYS A 103 -17.10 -25.00 -40.90
CA CYS A 103 -17.00 -24.34 -42.20
C CYS A 103 -16.55 -22.89 -42.06
N GLN A 104 -17.08 -22.15 -41.08
CA GLN A 104 -16.61 -20.80 -40.78
C GLN A 104 -15.11 -20.81 -40.49
N ARG A 105 -14.65 -21.68 -39.58
CA ARG A 105 -13.23 -21.77 -39.20
C ARG A 105 -12.34 -22.13 -40.38
N LEU A 106 -12.75 -23.11 -41.19
CA LEU A 106 -12.02 -23.55 -42.36
C LEU A 106 -11.86 -22.40 -43.36
N LEU A 107 -12.96 -21.73 -43.72
CA LEU A 107 -12.94 -20.62 -44.66
C LEU A 107 -12.17 -19.41 -44.11
N THR A 108 -12.24 -19.13 -42.80
CA THR A 108 -11.40 -18.10 -42.17
C THR A 108 -9.91 -18.43 -42.27
N TYR A 109 -9.50 -19.69 -42.09
CA TYR A 109 -8.10 -20.08 -42.23
C TYR A 109 -7.58 -19.90 -43.65
N PHE A 110 -8.38 -20.23 -44.65
CA PHE A 110 -8.00 -20.08 -46.05
C PHE A 110 -8.05 -18.61 -46.49
N TYR A 111 -9.24 -18.00 -46.48
CA TYR A 111 -9.47 -16.69 -47.09
C TYR A 111 -8.90 -15.54 -46.26
N PHE A 112 -8.96 -15.60 -44.92
CA PHE A 112 -8.48 -14.51 -44.08
C PHE A 112 -7.02 -14.69 -43.64
N HIS A 113 -6.63 -15.88 -43.19
CA HIS A 113 -5.26 -16.12 -42.74
C HIS A 113 -4.28 -16.51 -43.86
N GLY A 114 -4.77 -16.77 -45.08
CA GLY A 114 -3.93 -17.15 -46.22
C GLY A 114 -3.19 -18.47 -46.02
N TYR A 115 -3.78 -19.41 -45.26
CA TYR A 115 -3.14 -20.70 -45.04
C TYR A 115 -3.22 -21.57 -46.29
N ASN A 116 -2.09 -22.15 -46.69
CA ASN A 116 -2.08 -23.21 -47.70
C ASN A 116 -2.67 -24.52 -47.14
N PHE A 117 -3.04 -25.45 -48.01
CA PHE A 117 -3.68 -26.71 -47.61
C PHE A 117 -2.82 -27.58 -46.68
N GLY A 118 -1.49 -27.50 -46.77
CA GLY A 118 -0.58 -28.15 -45.83
C GLY A 118 -0.77 -27.64 -44.42
N ARG A 119 -0.67 -26.32 -44.22
CA ARG A 119 -0.90 -25.68 -42.92
C ARG A 119 -2.34 -25.89 -42.43
N MET A 120 -3.33 -25.81 -43.31
CA MET A 120 -4.72 -26.07 -42.95
C MET A 120 -4.91 -27.49 -42.44
N SER A 121 -4.34 -28.50 -43.12
CA SER A 121 -4.47 -29.91 -42.72
C SER A 121 -3.93 -30.15 -41.31
N GLY A 122 -2.72 -29.64 -41.01
CA GLY A 122 -2.15 -29.74 -39.67
C GLY A 122 -2.93 -28.97 -38.60
N LYS A 123 -3.47 -27.78 -38.94
CA LYS A 123 -4.24 -26.96 -37.98
C LYS A 123 -5.65 -27.48 -37.70
N LEU A 124 -6.28 -28.13 -38.67
CA LEU A 124 -7.65 -28.65 -38.56
C LEU A 124 -7.69 -30.15 -38.28
N GLY A 125 -6.54 -30.83 -38.25
CA GLY A 125 -6.45 -32.27 -38.00
C GLY A 125 -6.90 -33.14 -39.17
N PHE A 126 -6.78 -32.64 -40.40
CA PHE A 126 -7.07 -33.44 -41.59
C PHE A 126 -5.89 -34.33 -41.95
N ALA A 127 -6.19 -35.53 -42.45
CA ALA A 127 -5.18 -36.54 -42.79
C ALA A 127 -4.12 -36.04 -43.80
N ASN A 128 -4.53 -35.20 -44.77
CA ASN A 128 -3.63 -34.65 -45.79
C ASN A 128 -4.20 -33.36 -46.43
N PRO A 129 -3.39 -32.64 -47.21
CA PRO A 129 -3.81 -31.40 -47.89
C PRO A 129 -4.99 -31.58 -48.86
N ALA A 130 -5.12 -32.75 -49.49
CA ALA A 130 -6.21 -33.02 -50.43
C ALA A 130 -7.58 -33.10 -49.72
N VAL A 131 -7.61 -33.67 -48.51
CA VAL A 131 -8.81 -33.64 -47.65
C VAL A 131 -9.16 -32.21 -47.26
N ALA A 132 -8.17 -31.40 -46.89
CA ALA A 132 -8.39 -29.99 -46.55
C ALA A 132 -9.03 -29.21 -47.72
N ARG A 133 -8.53 -29.40 -48.95
CA ARG A 133 -9.09 -28.81 -50.17
C ARG A 133 -10.53 -29.27 -50.43
N ARG A 134 -10.80 -30.57 -50.31
CA ARG A 134 -12.15 -31.12 -50.50
C ARG A 134 -13.14 -30.53 -49.49
N GLN A 135 -12.74 -30.43 -48.22
CA GLN A 135 -13.57 -29.82 -47.17
C GLN A 135 -13.78 -28.32 -47.41
N LYS A 136 -12.77 -27.60 -47.92
CA LYS A 136 -12.91 -26.20 -48.37
C LYS A 136 -14.01 -26.06 -49.43
N GLY A 137 -13.94 -26.83 -50.52
CA GLY A 137 -14.95 -26.77 -51.57
C GLY A 137 -16.34 -27.22 -51.11
N ALA A 138 -16.43 -28.18 -50.18
CA ALA A 138 -17.71 -28.55 -49.57
C ALA A 138 -18.34 -27.38 -48.78
N CYS A 139 -17.55 -26.67 -47.99
CA CYS A 139 -18.01 -25.48 -47.27
C CYS A 139 -18.33 -24.31 -48.21
N LEU A 140 -17.59 -24.15 -49.30
CA LEU A 140 -17.85 -23.12 -50.30
C LEU A 140 -19.18 -23.37 -51.01
N ARG A 141 -19.44 -24.61 -51.44
CA ARG A 141 -20.72 -25.00 -52.04
C ARG A 141 -21.91 -24.72 -51.12
N ARG A 142 -21.80 -25.09 -49.83
CA ARG A 142 -22.82 -24.73 -48.83
C ARG A 142 -23.07 -23.23 -48.76
N LEU A 143 -22.03 -22.40 -48.85
CA LEU A 143 -22.18 -20.96 -48.85
C LEU A 143 -22.85 -20.46 -50.14
N VAL A 144 -22.53 -21.06 -51.29
CA VAL A 144 -23.14 -20.75 -52.60
C VAL A 144 -24.62 -21.20 -52.66
N ASP A 145 -24.99 -22.25 -51.94
CA ASP A 145 -26.38 -22.69 -51.82
C ASP A 145 -27.25 -21.69 -51.03
N LEU A 146 -26.62 -20.91 -50.13
CA LEU A 146 -27.27 -19.80 -49.41
C LEU A 146 -27.38 -18.52 -50.25
N MET A 147 -26.84 -18.53 -51.47
CA MET A 147 -26.80 -17.38 -52.38
C MET A 147 -27.76 -17.55 -53.56
N ASP A 148 -28.04 -16.43 -54.20
CA ASP A 148 -28.52 -16.37 -55.57
C ASP A 148 -27.36 -15.94 -56.48
N PRO A 149 -26.47 -16.87 -56.88
CA PRO A 149 -25.33 -16.53 -57.71
C PRO A 149 -25.79 -16.28 -59.17
N PRO A 150 -25.02 -15.51 -59.97
CA PRO A 150 -25.33 -15.32 -61.37
C PRO A 150 -25.37 -16.66 -62.13
N HIS A 151 -26.05 -16.66 -63.28
CA HIS A 151 -26.11 -17.82 -64.17
C HIS A 151 -24.70 -18.37 -64.49
N GLY A 152 -24.59 -19.69 -64.65
CA GLY A 152 -23.32 -20.36 -64.95
C GLY A 152 -22.37 -20.53 -63.76
N PHE A 153 -22.48 -19.69 -62.72
CA PHE A 153 -21.55 -19.70 -61.56
C PHE A 153 -21.43 -21.08 -60.89
N ARG A 154 -22.57 -21.74 -60.62
CA ARG A 154 -22.57 -23.08 -59.99
C ARG A 154 -21.94 -24.13 -60.90
N GLY A 155 -22.13 -24.03 -62.22
CA GLY A 155 -21.58 -24.98 -63.19
C GLY A 155 -20.06 -24.88 -63.30
N HIS A 156 -19.51 -23.67 -63.17
CA HIS A 156 -18.06 -23.43 -63.28
C HIS A 156 -17.32 -23.45 -61.94
N LEU A 157 -18.02 -23.55 -60.80
CA LEU A 157 -17.44 -23.40 -59.46
C LEU A 157 -16.22 -24.31 -59.21
N ASP A 158 -16.33 -25.59 -59.55
CA ASP A 158 -15.23 -26.55 -59.33
C ASP A 158 -13.97 -26.19 -60.15
N ALA A 159 -14.14 -25.69 -61.37
CA ALA A 159 -13.03 -25.26 -62.21
C ALA A 159 -12.40 -23.96 -61.68
N LEU A 160 -13.24 -23.01 -61.26
CA LEU A 160 -12.84 -21.75 -60.65
C LEU A 160 -12.06 -21.96 -59.34
N GLU A 161 -12.53 -22.87 -58.49
CA GLU A 161 -11.81 -23.24 -57.27
C GLU A 161 -10.44 -23.84 -57.57
N ARG A 162 -10.35 -24.76 -58.54
CA ARG A 162 -9.07 -25.38 -58.90
C ARG A 162 -8.08 -24.37 -59.47
N PHE A 163 -8.55 -23.45 -60.30
CA PHE A 163 -7.74 -22.35 -60.83
C PHE A 163 -7.25 -21.45 -59.70
N ALA A 164 -8.15 -20.95 -58.84
CA ALA A 164 -7.81 -20.07 -57.73
C ALA A 164 -6.92 -20.73 -56.65
N ASP A 165 -7.06 -22.04 -56.46
CA ASP A 165 -6.25 -22.82 -55.51
C ASP A 165 -4.85 -23.16 -56.05
N GLY A 166 -4.54 -22.82 -57.31
CA GLY A 166 -3.29 -23.20 -57.97
C GLY A 166 -3.16 -24.72 -58.15
N ALA A 167 -4.30 -25.40 -58.35
CA ALA A 167 -4.40 -26.86 -58.44
C ALA A 167 -4.41 -27.39 -59.88
N LEU A 168 -4.21 -26.51 -60.87
CA LEU A 168 -4.03 -26.86 -62.27
C LEU A 168 -2.53 -27.00 -62.55
N ASP A 169 -2.17 -27.95 -63.41
CA ASP A 169 -0.84 -27.98 -64.01
C ASP A 169 -0.74 -26.91 -65.11
N GLU A 170 0.47 -26.71 -65.64
CA GLU A 170 0.75 -25.64 -66.60
C GLU A 170 -0.13 -25.72 -67.86
N ALA A 171 -0.30 -26.92 -68.42
CA ALA A 171 -1.14 -27.13 -69.60
C ALA A 171 -2.64 -26.90 -69.32
N ALA A 172 -3.14 -27.37 -68.17
CA ALA A 172 -4.53 -27.14 -67.78
C ALA A 172 -4.79 -25.67 -67.43
N GLN A 173 -3.81 -24.97 -66.88
CA GLN A 173 -3.88 -23.54 -66.61
C GLN A 173 -3.98 -22.74 -67.91
N GLU A 174 -3.10 -22.98 -68.87
CA GLU A 174 -3.15 -22.31 -70.18
C GLU A 174 -4.48 -22.56 -70.91
N ALA A 175 -4.95 -23.82 -70.90
CA ALA A 175 -6.25 -24.17 -71.48
C ALA A 175 -7.42 -23.48 -70.77
N PHE A 176 -7.36 -23.33 -69.45
CA PHE A 176 -8.37 -22.60 -68.69
C PHE A 176 -8.36 -21.10 -69.01
N GLU A 177 -7.18 -20.49 -69.12
CA GLU A 177 -7.02 -19.06 -69.47
C GLU A 177 -7.51 -18.77 -70.90
N GLN A 178 -7.23 -19.66 -71.86
CA GLN A 178 -7.77 -19.55 -73.22
C GLN A 178 -9.30 -19.64 -73.24
N ARG A 179 -9.88 -20.56 -72.46
CA ARG A 179 -11.34 -20.65 -72.30
C ARG A 179 -11.90 -19.39 -71.65
N LEU A 180 -11.23 -18.84 -70.65
CA LEU A 180 -11.66 -17.60 -69.99
C LEU A 180 -11.70 -16.41 -70.96
N ALA A 181 -10.83 -16.38 -71.97
CA ALA A 181 -10.82 -15.34 -73.00
C ALA A 181 -11.92 -15.51 -74.07
N THR A 182 -12.47 -16.72 -74.25
CA THR A 182 -13.36 -17.06 -75.36
C THR A 182 -14.79 -17.38 -74.94
N ASP A 183 -14.99 -17.90 -73.73
CA ASP A 183 -16.28 -18.25 -73.15
C ASP A 183 -16.78 -17.13 -72.23
N ALA A 184 -17.79 -16.39 -72.71
CA ALA A 184 -18.36 -15.26 -71.98
C ALA A 184 -19.06 -15.67 -70.67
N ASP A 185 -19.65 -16.87 -70.60
CA ASP A 185 -20.32 -17.37 -69.39
C ASP A 185 -19.28 -17.72 -68.32
N LEU A 186 -18.18 -18.38 -68.71
CA LEU A 186 -17.04 -18.63 -67.83
C LEU A 186 -16.37 -17.33 -67.35
N ALA A 187 -16.20 -16.35 -68.24
CA ALA A 187 -15.64 -15.05 -67.89
C ALA A 187 -16.50 -14.31 -66.85
N ALA A 188 -17.83 -14.32 -67.03
CA ALA A 188 -18.77 -13.74 -66.07
C ALA A 188 -18.75 -14.49 -64.73
N ALA A 189 -18.71 -15.82 -64.75
CA ALA A 189 -18.62 -16.65 -63.55
C ALA A 189 -17.30 -16.41 -62.79
N HIS A 190 -16.18 -16.23 -63.49
CA HIS A 190 -14.89 -15.91 -62.90
C HIS A 190 -14.88 -14.53 -62.23
N ALA A 191 -15.41 -13.50 -62.91
CA ALA A 191 -15.54 -12.17 -62.30
C ALA A 191 -16.43 -12.21 -61.04
N ALA A 192 -17.52 -12.98 -61.08
CA ALA A 192 -18.39 -13.19 -59.93
C ALA A 192 -17.66 -13.95 -58.80
N TYR A 193 -16.81 -14.92 -59.12
CA TYR A 193 -16.02 -15.68 -58.15
C TYR A 193 -14.98 -14.80 -57.45
N GLU A 194 -14.27 -13.94 -58.19
CA GLU A 194 -13.31 -13.00 -57.60
C GLU A 194 -14.00 -12.02 -56.63
N GLN A 195 -15.15 -11.48 -57.02
CA GLN A 195 -15.96 -10.63 -56.14
C GLN A 195 -16.45 -11.41 -54.90
N PHE A 196 -16.94 -12.63 -55.09
CA PHE A 196 -17.39 -13.49 -54.00
C PHE A 196 -16.25 -13.83 -53.03
N ALA A 197 -15.07 -14.16 -53.55
CA ALA A 197 -13.88 -14.42 -52.76
C ALA A 197 -13.44 -13.17 -51.99
N ALA A 198 -13.46 -11.98 -52.61
CA ALA A 198 -13.18 -10.72 -51.93
C ALA A 198 -14.16 -10.44 -50.77
N ASP A 199 -15.46 -10.59 -51.01
CA ASP A 199 -16.48 -10.39 -49.98
C ASP A 199 -16.38 -11.43 -48.85
N LEU A 200 -15.95 -12.66 -49.16
CA LEU A 200 -15.70 -13.70 -48.17
C LEU A 200 -14.44 -13.43 -47.34
N ARG A 201 -13.34 -12.96 -47.96
CA ARG A 201 -12.14 -12.50 -47.24
C ARG A 201 -12.50 -11.36 -46.28
N TRP A 202 -13.31 -10.41 -46.74
CA TRP A 202 -13.84 -9.34 -45.91
C TRP A 202 -14.65 -9.91 -44.74
N ALA A 203 -15.67 -10.74 -45.00
CA ALA A 203 -16.55 -11.28 -43.96
C ALA A 203 -15.77 -12.06 -42.88
N ALA A 204 -14.85 -12.93 -43.31
CA ALA A 204 -14.03 -13.73 -42.40
C ALA A 204 -13.08 -12.87 -41.55
N GLY A 205 -12.48 -11.84 -42.13
CA GLY A 205 -11.54 -10.95 -41.43
C GLY A 205 -12.22 -9.91 -40.55
N HIS A 206 -13.22 -9.21 -41.09
CA HIS A 206 -13.96 -8.14 -40.44
C HIS A 206 -14.62 -8.62 -39.15
N ASP A 207 -15.33 -9.74 -39.19
CA ASP A 207 -16.02 -10.26 -38.01
C ASP A 207 -15.04 -10.77 -36.95
N THR A 208 -13.94 -11.42 -37.37
CA THR A 208 -12.86 -11.83 -36.47
C THR A 208 -12.28 -10.63 -35.73
N LEU A 209 -12.06 -9.51 -36.41
CA LEU A 209 -11.57 -8.28 -35.80
C LEU A 209 -12.61 -7.69 -34.84
N ARG A 210 -13.87 -7.57 -35.29
CA ARG A 210 -14.98 -7.03 -34.50
C ARG A 210 -15.12 -7.77 -33.17
N LEU A 211 -15.17 -9.10 -33.22
CA LEU A 211 -15.27 -9.95 -32.03
C LEU A 211 -14.05 -9.78 -31.11
N ARG A 212 -12.83 -9.73 -31.68
CA ARG A 212 -11.60 -9.52 -30.90
C ARG A 212 -11.58 -8.17 -30.19
N LEU A 213 -11.95 -7.09 -30.87
CA LEU A 213 -12.01 -5.75 -30.30
C LEU A 213 -13.06 -5.68 -29.19
N HIS A 214 -14.25 -6.25 -29.41
CA HIS A 214 -15.31 -6.29 -28.40
C HIS A 214 -14.93 -7.14 -27.17
N LEU A 215 -14.30 -8.30 -27.36
CA LEU A 215 -13.79 -9.12 -26.25
C LEU A 215 -12.61 -8.44 -25.52
N LEU A 216 -11.75 -7.71 -26.23
CA LEU A 216 -10.69 -6.92 -25.62
C LEU A 216 -11.28 -5.78 -24.77
N ASP A 217 -12.25 -5.04 -25.28
CA ASP A 217 -12.93 -3.96 -24.59
C ASP A 217 -13.55 -4.44 -23.26
N ARG A 218 -14.33 -5.52 -23.30
CA ARG A 218 -14.89 -6.15 -22.09
C ARG A 218 -13.80 -6.53 -21.08
N ARG A 219 -12.66 -7.07 -21.54
CA ARG A 219 -11.54 -7.43 -20.65
C ARG A 219 -10.87 -6.20 -20.04
N LEU A 220 -10.74 -5.11 -20.80
CA LEU A 220 -10.19 -3.86 -20.29
C LEU A 220 -11.13 -3.24 -19.25
N ASP A 221 -12.44 -3.26 -19.47
CA ASP A 221 -13.43 -2.78 -18.49
C ASP A 221 -13.46 -3.63 -17.21
N GLN A 222 -13.35 -4.94 -17.33
CA GLN A 222 -13.23 -5.81 -16.14
C GLN A 222 -11.96 -5.50 -15.35
N ARG A 223 -10.84 -5.24 -16.03
CA ARG A 223 -9.58 -4.84 -15.37
C ARG A 223 -9.72 -3.48 -14.68
N THR A 224 -10.27 -2.47 -15.33
CA THR A 224 -10.42 -1.13 -14.72
C THR A 224 -11.39 -1.16 -13.54
N THR A 225 -12.53 -1.86 -13.67
CA THR A 225 -13.52 -1.99 -12.58
C THR A 225 -13.00 -2.80 -11.39
N SER A 226 -12.23 -3.87 -11.63
CA SER A 226 -11.59 -4.65 -10.56
C SER A 226 -10.52 -3.84 -9.82
N LEU A 227 -9.67 -3.09 -10.53
CA LEU A 227 -8.68 -2.20 -9.92
C LEU A 227 -9.37 -1.09 -9.11
N ALA A 228 -10.42 -0.48 -9.64
CA ALA A 228 -11.21 0.52 -8.92
C ALA A 228 -11.85 -0.06 -7.65
N ARG A 229 -12.33 -1.31 -7.69
CA ARG A 229 -12.88 -2.01 -6.52
C ARG A 229 -11.81 -2.22 -5.45
N LEU A 230 -10.63 -2.71 -5.83
CA LEU A 230 -9.50 -2.91 -4.90
C LEU A 230 -9.05 -1.59 -4.28
N GLN A 231 -8.95 -0.52 -5.08
CA GLN A 231 -8.62 0.82 -4.57
C GLN A 231 -9.67 1.32 -3.57
N ARG A 232 -10.98 1.13 -3.84
CA ARG A 232 -12.04 1.51 -2.87
C ARG A 232 -11.95 0.72 -1.57
N ILE A 233 -11.68 -0.59 -1.63
CA ILE A 233 -11.52 -1.44 -0.44
C ILE A 233 -10.31 -0.96 0.38
N SER A 234 -9.16 -0.73 -0.25
CA SER A 234 -7.96 -0.25 0.44
C SER A 234 -8.16 1.12 1.08
N ARG A 235 -8.87 2.06 0.42
CA ARG A 235 -9.21 3.36 1.01
C ARG A 235 -10.12 3.18 2.23
N ARG A 236 -11.21 2.41 2.12
CA ARG A 236 -12.10 2.15 3.27
C ARG A 236 -11.34 1.51 4.44
N HIS A 237 -10.44 0.57 4.18
CA HIS A 237 -9.62 -0.05 5.21
C HIS A 237 -8.68 0.95 5.88
N ARG A 238 -7.97 1.79 5.10
CA ARG A 238 -7.09 2.86 5.63
C ARG A 238 -7.85 3.87 6.48
N TRP A 239 -9.04 4.28 6.06
CA TRP A 239 -9.87 5.20 6.84
C TRP A 239 -10.36 4.56 8.13
N ARG A 240 -10.78 3.29 8.10
CA ARG A 240 -11.15 2.56 9.32
C ARG A 240 -9.96 2.38 10.26
N SER A 241 -8.77 2.05 9.75
CA SER A 241 -7.57 1.92 10.60
C SER A 241 -7.14 3.25 11.22
N LEU A 242 -7.30 4.37 10.52
CA LEU A 242 -7.06 5.70 11.10
C LEU A 242 -8.07 6.04 12.20
N LEU A 243 -9.34 5.71 12.02
CA LEU A 243 -10.37 5.89 13.06
C LEU A 243 -10.09 5.03 14.31
N TRP A 244 -9.70 3.77 14.13
CA TRP A 244 -9.29 2.89 15.24
C TRP A 244 -8.03 3.40 15.95
N ALA A 245 -7.05 3.91 15.21
CA ALA A 245 -5.84 4.51 15.79
C ALA A 245 -6.18 5.78 16.61
N ALA A 246 -7.08 6.64 16.12
CA ALA A 246 -7.55 7.81 16.86
C ALA A 246 -8.32 7.42 18.12
N ALA A 247 -9.19 6.40 18.05
CA ALA A 247 -9.91 5.89 19.22
C ALA A 247 -8.94 5.29 20.25
N ALA A 248 -7.95 4.52 19.82
CA ALA A 248 -6.91 3.97 20.70
C ALA A 248 -6.08 5.08 21.36
N LEU A 249 -5.75 6.15 20.63
CA LEU A 249 -5.05 7.31 21.17
C LEU A 249 -5.88 8.03 22.24
N LEU A 250 -7.19 8.22 22.02
CA LEU A 250 -8.09 8.82 23.00
C LEU A 250 -8.23 7.96 24.26
N VAL A 251 -8.33 6.64 24.11
CA VAL A 251 -8.34 5.71 25.25
C VAL A 251 -7.01 5.77 26.00
N ALA A 252 -5.87 5.73 25.30
CA ALA A 252 -4.55 5.83 25.90
C ALA A 252 -4.37 7.15 26.67
N LEU A 253 -4.79 8.28 26.08
CA LEU A 253 -4.75 9.60 26.70
C LEU A 253 -5.66 9.65 27.95
N GLY A 254 -6.87 9.10 27.87
CA GLY A 254 -7.78 8.99 29.01
C GLY A 254 -7.19 8.15 30.15
N THR A 255 -6.57 7.01 29.82
CA THR A 255 -5.90 6.16 30.83
C THR A 255 -4.68 6.83 31.44
N ALA A 256 -3.88 7.56 30.66
CA ALA A 256 -2.73 8.31 31.17
C ALA A 256 -3.15 9.44 32.12
N VAL A 257 -4.23 10.16 31.80
CA VAL A 257 -4.80 11.20 32.68
C VAL A 257 -5.35 10.59 33.97
N ALA A 258 -6.08 9.48 33.89
CA ALA A 258 -6.59 8.77 35.08
C ALA A 258 -5.46 8.23 35.96
N TRP A 259 -4.39 7.71 35.36
CA TRP A 259 -3.21 7.24 36.07
C TRP A 259 -2.43 8.38 36.73
N TRP A 260 -2.27 9.52 36.06
CA TRP A 260 -1.64 10.71 36.63
C TRP A 260 -2.44 11.31 37.80
N ALA A 261 -3.78 11.31 37.70
CA ALA A 261 -4.65 11.78 38.77
C ALA A 261 -4.63 10.86 40.01
N THR A 262 -4.46 9.55 39.82
CA THR A 262 -4.44 8.56 40.91
C THR A 262 -3.05 8.28 41.48
N SER A 263 -1.97 8.61 40.75
CA SER A 263 -0.58 8.44 41.20
C SER A 263 -0.03 9.59 42.05
N ARG A 264 -0.83 10.64 42.31
CA ARG A 264 -0.55 11.59 43.40
C ARG A 264 -0.94 10.97 44.74
N ALA A 265 -0.13 10.03 45.22
CA ALA A 265 -0.15 9.66 46.63
C ALA A 265 0.38 10.86 47.44
N PRO A 266 -0.28 11.29 48.54
CA PRO A 266 0.29 12.28 49.43
C PRO A 266 1.59 11.70 50.01
N GLN A 267 2.69 12.38 49.72
CA GLN A 267 4.05 12.09 50.13
C GLN A 267 4.09 11.95 51.67
N ARG A 268 4.69 10.88 52.21
CA ARG A 268 4.98 10.66 53.65
C ARG A 268 5.90 11.74 54.28
N GLU A 269 6.13 12.87 53.59
CA GLU A 269 6.97 13.98 54.03
C GLU A 269 6.32 14.81 55.15
N GLU A 270 4.98 14.88 55.23
CA GLU A 270 4.27 15.64 56.29
C GLU A 270 4.50 15.07 57.69
N GLY A 271 4.64 13.75 57.83
CA GLY A 271 4.87 13.09 59.12
C GLY A 271 6.25 13.44 59.70
N TRP A 272 7.33 13.24 58.94
CA TRP A 272 8.70 13.42 59.45
C TRP A 272 8.97 14.85 59.94
N ALA A 273 8.53 15.86 59.16
CA ALA A 273 8.74 17.26 59.49
C ALA A 273 8.03 17.67 60.80
N THR A 274 6.89 17.03 61.10
CA THR A 274 6.12 17.28 62.33
C THR A 274 6.86 16.85 63.59
N TYR A 275 7.64 15.76 63.54
CA TYR A 275 8.30 15.19 64.72
C TYR A 275 9.79 15.52 64.84
N TYR A 276 10.43 15.94 63.75
CA TYR A 276 11.86 16.25 63.78
C TYR A 276 12.14 17.47 64.66
N ARG A 277 13.20 17.36 65.48
CA ARG A 277 13.71 18.46 66.30
C ARG A 277 15.16 18.71 65.93
N LEU A 278 15.45 19.94 65.54
CA LEU A 278 16.82 20.41 65.32
C LEU A 278 17.57 20.42 66.65
N ASP A 279 18.84 19.98 66.67
CA ASP A 279 19.65 20.00 67.88
C ASP A 279 19.97 21.46 68.29
N PRO A 280 19.48 21.95 69.45
CA PRO A 280 19.81 23.29 69.92
C PRO A 280 21.31 23.46 70.23
N ALA A 281 22.06 22.38 70.45
CA ALA A 281 23.47 22.42 70.80
C ALA A 281 24.43 22.65 69.63
N LEU A 282 23.90 23.04 68.47
CA LEU A 282 24.69 23.61 67.39
C LEU A 282 25.27 25.00 67.76
N ALA A 283 24.87 25.59 68.89
CA ALA A 283 25.38 26.87 69.38
C ALA A 283 26.78 26.73 70.01
N LEU A 284 27.77 27.42 69.43
CA LEU A 284 29.07 27.64 70.06
C LEU A 284 28.99 28.88 70.96
N SER A 285 29.61 28.83 72.13
CA SER A 285 29.83 30.04 72.93
C SER A 285 30.77 31.00 72.19
N THR A 286 30.71 32.31 72.48
CA THR A 286 31.57 33.33 71.84
C THR A 286 33.06 33.00 71.95
N GLY A 287 33.52 32.46 73.09
CA GLY A 287 34.89 31.97 73.28
C GLY A 287 35.24 30.77 72.38
N GLN A 288 34.33 29.81 72.23
CA GLN A 288 34.53 28.63 71.37
C GLN A 288 34.57 29.03 69.89
N ALA A 289 33.70 29.95 69.47
CA ALA A 289 33.68 30.47 68.11
C ALA A 289 34.99 31.17 67.73
N ARG A 290 35.61 31.91 68.67
CA ARG A 290 36.94 32.51 68.47
C ARG A 290 38.04 31.46 68.36
N SER A 291 37.99 30.40 69.18
CA SER A 291 39.01 29.34 69.16
C SER A 291 38.92 28.41 67.94
N ARG A 292 37.76 28.32 67.28
CA ARG A 292 37.48 27.39 66.18
C ARG A 292 36.74 28.11 65.04
N PRO A 293 37.42 29.02 64.31
CA PRO A 293 36.76 29.88 63.32
C PRO A 293 36.16 29.08 62.16
N LEU A 294 36.83 28.03 61.68
CA LEU A 294 36.32 27.18 60.60
C LEU A 294 35.06 26.40 61.01
N LEU A 295 34.98 25.93 62.26
CA LEU A 295 33.77 25.27 62.76
C LEU A 295 32.63 26.28 62.91
N ALA A 296 32.92 27.48 63.41
CA ALA A 296 31.94 28.55 63.51
C ALA A 296 31.38 28.93 62.13
N GLN A 297 32.24 29.00 61.11
CA GLN A 297 31.84 29.23 59.72
C GLN A 297 30.93 28.12 59.20
N ALA A 298 31.32 26.85 59.35
CA ALA A 298 30.52 25.71 58.88
C ALA A 298 29.12 25.69 59.53
N LEU A 299 29.02 26.02 60.82
CA LEU A 299 27.74 26.11 61.53
C LEU A 299 26.89 27.32 61.10
N ALA A 300 27.51 28.45 60.74
CA ALA A 300 26.80 29.59 60.19
C ALA A 300 26.22 29.27 58.80
N GLU A 301 27.00 28.64 57.93
CA GLU A 301 26.56 28.18 56.60
C GLU A 301 25.42 27.16 56.71
N TYR A 302 25.51 26.22 57.64
CA TYR A 302 24.45 25.26 57.93
C TYR A 302 23.14 25.94 58.36
N ARG A 303 23.21 26.92 59.28
CA ARG A 303 22.02 27.66 59.72
C ARG A 303 21.38 28.50 58.61
N ALA A 304 22.18 28.97 57.66
CA ALA A 304 21.69 29.68 56.47
C ALA A 304 21.05 28.73 55.43
N GLY A 305 21.06 27.41 55.66
CA GLY A 305 20.55 26.42 54.72
C GLY A 305 21.52 26.06 53.59
N HIS A 306 22.75 26.60 53.61
CA HIS A 306 23.78 26.33 52.60
C HIS A 306 24.53 25.02 52.88
N TYR A 307 23.80 23.89 52.90
CA TYR A 307 24.35 22.60 53.33
C TYR A 307 25.56 22.09 52.54
N PRO A 308 25.64 22.22 51.19
CA PRO A 308 26.83 21.79 50.45
C PRO A 308 28.08 22.56 50.85
N THR A 309 27.96 23.88 51.01
CA THR A 309 29.06 24.75 51.48
C THR A 309 29.47 24.38 52.90
N ALA A 310 28.49 24.19 53.79
CA ALA A 310 28.73 23.81 55.17
C ALA A 310 29.48 22.47 55.28
N LEU A 311 29.11 21.47 54.46
CA LEU A 311 29.80 20.17 54.39
C LEU A 311 31.22 20.29 53.86
N HIS A 312 31.44 21.14 52.86
CA HIS A 312 32.77 21.42 52.34
C HIS A 312 33.66 22.09 53.40
N THR A 313 33.16 23.13 54.07
CA THR A 313 33.87 23.82 55.16
C THR A 313 34.16 22.87 56.33
N LEU A 314 33.20 22.05 56.74
CA LEU A 314 33.38 21.02 57.77
C LEU A 314 34.42 19.96 57.35
N GLY A 315 34.48 19.60 56.07
CA GLY A 315 35.44 18.62 55.54
C GLY A 315 36.90 19.07 55.61
N ARG A 316 37.15 20.37 55.81
CA ARG A 316 38.50 20.93 56.00
C ARG A 316 39.01 20.78 57.43
N LEU A 317 38.14 20.41 58.37
CA LEU A 317 38.51 20.20 59.77
C LEU A 317 39.02 18.77 60.01
N SER A 318 40.06 18.66 60.81
CA SER A 318 40.67 17.40 61.24
C SER A 318 40.05 16.88 62.55
N PRO A 319 39.95 15.54 62.75
CA PRO A 319 39.59 14.96 64.04
C PRO A 319 40.43 15.48 65.22
N ASN A 320 41.67 15.89 64.98
CA ASN A 320 42.56 16.43 66.02
C ASN A 320 42.15 17.83 66.50
N GLU A 321 41.40 18.60 65.70
CA GLU A 321 41.05 20.00 66.00
C GLU A 321 39.78 20.12 66.85
N ILE A 322 38.79 19.26 66.60
CA ILE A 322 37.46 19.33 67.24
C ILE A 322 37.01 18.03 67.90
N GLY A 323 37.79 16.96 67.75
CA GLY A 323 37.44 15.60 68.18
C GLY A 323 36.71 14.82 67.08
N ALA A 324 37.07 13.55 66.92
CA ALA A 324 36.45 12.65 65.92
C ALA A 324 34.93 12.53 66.11
N ASP A 325 34.47 12.43 67.36
CA ASP A 325 33.04 12.30 67.68
C ASP A 325 32.25 13.55 67.30
N THR A 326 32.77 14.73 67.63
CA THR A 326 32.19 16.03 67.26
C THR A 326 32.11 16.19 65.74
N LEU A 327 33.18 15.82 65.03
CA LEU A 327 33.23 15.90 63.57
C LEU A 327 32.19 14.97 62.91
N ASN A 328 32.11 13.72 63.37
CA ASN A 328 31.13 12.75 62.89
C ASN A 328 29.70 13.20 63.20
N TYR A 329 29.46 13.76 64.39
CA TYR A 329 28.16 14.28 64.76
C TYR A 329 27.67 15.37 63.81
N TYR A 330 28.49 16.41 63.59
CA TYR A 330 28.12 17.50 62.68
C TYR A 330 27.98 17.04 61.24
N ARG A 331 28.86 16.14 60.76
CA ARG A 331 28.76 15.60 59.40
C ARG A 331 27.45 14.86 59.20
N GLY A 332 27.07 14.00 60.15
CA GLY A 332 25.80 13.28 60.11
C GLY A 332 24.60 14.20 60.08
N LEU A 333 24.60 15.24 60.92
CA LEU A 333 23.50 16.20 60.99
C LEU A 333 23.38 17.06 59.72
N PHE A 334 24.50 17.47 59.13
CA PHE A 334 24.52 18.25 57.89
C PHE A 334 23.98 17.43 56.71
N LEU A 335 24.38 16.16 56.61
CA LEU A 335 23.87 15.24 55.59
C LEU A 335 22.37 14.96 55.76
N LEU A 336 21.90 14.84 57.01
CA LEU A 336 20.47 14.63 57.28
C LEU A 336 19.62 15.83 56.84
N GLN A 337 20.08 17.05 57.09
CA GLN A 337 19.36 18.26 56.65
C GLN A 337 19.48 18.51 55.15
N SER A 338 20.58 18.12 54.52
CA SER A 338 20.75 18.24 53.06
C SER A 338 19.89 17.26 52.25
N GLY A 339 19.15 16.37 52.92
CA GLY A 339 18.36 15.31 52.27
C GLY A 339 19.15 14.05 51.92
N ASN A 340 20.45 13.99 52.22
CA ASN A 340 21.31 12.84 51.96
C ASN A 340 21.20 11.81 53.11
N ASN A 341 19.99 11.28 53.28
CA ASN A 341 19.59 10.52 54.47
C ASN A 341 20.38 9.23 54.66
N GLU A 342 20.74 8.53 53.58
CA GLU A 342 21.56 7.32 53.65
C GLU A 342 23.01 7.63 54.05
N ALA A 343 23.61 8.66 53.44
CA ALA A 343 24.98 9.09 53.75
C ALA A 343 25.12 9.56 55.21
N ALA A 344 24.06 10.11 55.79
CA ALA A 344 24.02 10.51 57.20
C ALA A 344 24.13 9.33 58.18
N GLN A 345 23.72 8.12 57.78
CA GLN A 345 23.61 6.97 58.68
C GLN A 345 24.97 6.55 59.22
N LEU A 346 25.98 6.41 58.35
CA LEU A 346 27.30 5.93 58.74
C LEU A 346 27.99 6.77 59.84
N PRO A 347 28.14 8.10 59.72
CA PRO A 347 28.76 8.91 60.76
C PRO A 347 27.95 8.92 62.08
N LEU A 348 26.61 8.91 62.01
CA LEU A 348 25.75 8.87 63.19
C LEU A 348 25.79 7.51 63.89
N HIS A 349 25.80 6.42 63.12
CA HIS A 349 25.86 5.05 63.63
C HIS A 349 27.15 4.77 64.39
N ARG A 350 28.31 5.18 63.84
CA ARG A 350 29.60 5.03 64.53
C ARG A 350 29.58 5.70 65.90
N LEU A 351 29.01 6.91 65.98
CA LEU A 351 28.93 7.66 67.21
C LEU A 351 27.91 7.07 68.20
N ALA A 352 26.77 6.58 67.70
CA ALA A 352 25.73 5.95 68.52
C ALA A 352 26.17 4.60 69.15
N GLN A 353 27.23 3.97 68.62
CA GLN A 353 27.83 2.76 69.20
C GLN A 353 28.74 3.06 70.40
N VAL A 354 29.22 4.31 70.56
CA VAL A 354 30.06 4.69 71.70
C VAL A 354 29.20 4.74 72.96
N MET A 355 29.47 3.87 73.92
CA MET A 355 28.67 3.72 75.14
C MET A 355 28.75 4.97 76.03
N GLY A 356 27.59 5.50 76.43
CA GLY A 356 27.43 6.44 77.56
C GLY A 356 27.68 7.94 77.29
N GLY A 357 28.16 8.32 76.11
CA GLY A 357 28.47 9.72 75.78
C GLY A 357 27.23 10.60 75.50
N PRO A 358 27.22 11.90 75.88
CA PRO A 358 26.11 12.80 75.59
C PRO A 358 25.88 12.99 74.09
N LEU A 359 26.95 13.01 73.27
CA LEU A 359 26.86 13.08 71.81
C LEU A 359 26.33 11.76 71.20
N ALA A 360 26.69 10.61 71.76
CA ALA A 360 26.18 9.31 71.32
C ALA A 360 24.65 9.21 71.46
N ARG A 361 24.11 9.67 72.60
CA ARG A 361 22.66 9.72 72.83
C ARG A 361 21.94 10.57 71.77
N ARG A 362 22.50 11.72 71.44
CA ARG A 362 21.93 12.62 70.42
C ARG A 362 22.04 12.04 69.02
N ALA A 363 23.18 11.46 68.69
CA ALA A 363 23.42 10.81 67.41
C ALA A 363 22.42 9.68 67.15
N LEU A 364 22.07 8.90 68.17
CA LEU A 364 21.09 7.81 68.05
C LEU A 364 19.69 8.32 67.64
N TYR A 365 19.26 9.48 68.15
CA TYR A 365 18.00 10.09 67.71
C TYR A 365 18.06 10.52 66.25
N HIS A 366 19.10 11.26 65.86
CA HIS A 366 19.25 11.70 64.47
C HIS A 366 19.43 10.52 63.51
N LEU A 367 20.05 9.42 63.96
CA LEU A 367 20.14 8.17 63.19
C LEU A 367 18.75 7.57 62.94
N GLY A 368 17.90 7.49 63.97
CA GLY A 368 16.51 7.05 63.81
C GLY A 368 15.73 7.92 62.81
N MET A 369 15.94 9.24 62.86
CA MET A 369 15.32 10.18 61.91
C MET A 369 15.89 10.05 60.50
N ALA A 370 17.18 9.71 60.34
CA ALA A 370 17.80 9.42 59.06
C ALA A 370 17.24 8.14 58.43
N TYR A 371 17.07 7.07 59.22
CA TYR A 371 16.42 5.84 58.76
C TYR A 371 14.97 6.08 58.32
N TRP A 372 14.23 6.93 59.05
CA TRP A 372 12.87 7.26 58.68
C TRP A 372 12.83 7.96 57.31
N ARG A 373 13.61 9.02 57.09
CA ARG A 373 13.65 9.69 55.78
C ARG A 373 14.19 8.82 54.65
N ALA A 374 15.05 7.85 54.97
CA ALA A 374 15.56 6.86 54.01
C ALA A 374 14.56 5.72 53.72
N GLN A 375 13.31 5.81 54.19
CA GLN A 375 12.26 4.79 54.01
C GLN A 375 12.63 3.42 54.62
N GLN A 376 13.38 3.42 55.73
CA GLN A 376 13.77 2.23 56.48
C GLN A 376 13.04 2.17 57.84
N PRO A 377 11.72 1.89 57.86
CA PRO A 377 10.89 2.04 59.07
C PRO A 377 11.27 1.09 60.20
N ALA A 378 11.73 -0.12 59.88
CA ALA A 378 12.16 -1.09 60.89
C ALA A 378 13.40 -0.59 61.68
N ALA A 379 14.41 -0.10 60.96
CA ALA A 379 15.62 0.47 61.57
C ALA A 379 15.33 1.78 62.31
N ALA A 380 14.46 2.63 61.76
CA ALA A 380 14.00 3.85 62.42
C ALA A 380 13.32 3.54 63.75
N ARG A 381 12.42 2.55 63.77
CA ARG A 381 11.70 2.12 64.96
C ARG A 381 12.65 1.58 66.03
N ASP A 382 13.61 0.75 65.65
CA ASP A 382 14.58 0.19 66.59
C ASP A 382 15.43 1.30 67.25
N ALA A 383 15.98 2.21 66.44
CA ALA A 383 16.75 3.34 66.94
C ALA A 383 15.92 4.23 67.88
N LEU A 384 14.69 4.58 67.51
CA LEU A 384 13.81 5.43 68.33
C LEU A 384 13.33 4.72 69.61
N ARG A 385 13.13 3.40 69.61
CA ARG A 385 12.86 2.64 70.84
C ARG A 385 14.01 2.72 71.82
N ARG A 386 15.24 2.61 71.33
CA ARG A 386 16.45 2.78 72.16
C ARG A 386 16.56 4.20 72.72
N VAL A 387 16.21 5.23 71.94
CA VAL A 387 16.13 6.62 72.43
C VAL A 387 15.06 6.78 73.51
N ALA A 388 13.88 6.19 73.31
CA ALA A 388 12.77 6.25 74.26
C ALA A 388 13.09 5.52 75.59
N ALA A 389 13.89 4.44 75.53
CA ALA A 389 14.29 3.66 76.69
C ALA A 389 15.40 4.34 77.54
N ASP A 390 16.16 5.27 76.97
CA ASP A 390 17.22 6.00 77.68
C ASP A 390 16.67 7.29 78.31
N SER A 391 16.47 7.28 79.63
CA SER A 391 15.98 8.44 80.40
C SER A 391 16.94 9.63 80.40
N LEU A 392 18.21 9.43 80.02
CA LEU A 392 19.20 10.49 79.91
C LEU A 392 19.26 11.09 78.49
N ASN A 393 18.46 10.58 77.55
CA ASN A 393 18.46 11.09 76.19
C ASN A 393 17.61 12.38 76.07
N PRO A 394 18.17 13.50 75.58
CA PRO A 394 17.43 14.75 75.44
C PRO A 394 16.24 14.66 74.46
N TYR A 395 16.19 13.63 73.62
CA TYR A 395 15.12 13.41 72.65
C TYR A 395 14.13 12.31 73.05
N GLN A 396 14.17 11.82 74.30
CA GLN A 396 13.29 10.75 74.78
C GLN A 396 11.80 11.06 74.51
N THR A 397 11.31 12.23 74.90
CA THR A 397 9.91 12.65 74.68
C THR A 397 9.54 12.77 73.20
N SER A 398 10.51 13.10 72.33
CA SER A 398 10.28 13.16 70.89
C SER A 398 10.14 11.75 70.31
N ALA A 399 11.03 10.83 70.70
CA ALA A 399 10.97 9.45 70.24
C ALA A 399 9.68 8.73 70.70
N LEU A 400 9.25 8.95 71.95
CA LEU A 400 7.98 8.41 72.47
C LEU A 400 6.78 8.89 71.65
N ARG A 401 6.74 10.16 71.25
CA ARG A 401 5.66 10.69 70.41
C ARG A 401 5.62 10.06 69.03
N VAL A 402 6.77 9.87 68.39
CA VAL A 402 6.85 9.20 67.08
C VAL A 402 6.34 7.76 67.18
N LEU A 403 6.77 7.02 68.21
CA LEU A 403 6.37 5.63 68.41
C LEU A 403 4.87 5.49 68.74
N ALA A 404 4.31 6.43 69.52
CA ALA A 404 2.89 6.42 69.87
C ALA A 404 1.99 6.78 68.68
N ALA A 405 2.47 7.59 67.73
CA ALA A 405 1.71 8.00 66.57
C ALA A 405 1.52 6.90 65.50
N GLY A 406 2.24 5.77 65.60
CA GLY A 406 2.14 4.66 64.65
C GLY A 406 2.66 4.97 63.23
N GLU A 407 3.33 6.11 63.03
CA GLU A 407 3.81 6.59 61.72
C GLU A 407 4.86 5.69 61.05
N LEU A 408 5.47 4.79 61.84
CA LEU A 408 6.50 3.84 61.39
C LEU A 408 5.94 2.43 61.16
N ASP A 409 4.64 2.20 61.35
CA ASP A 409 4.02 0.89 61.17
C ASP A 409 3.85 0.52 59.69
N PRO A 410 4.22 -0.72 59.30
CA PRO A 410 3.87 -1.20 57.97
C PRO A 410 2.35 -1.18 57.86
N ARG A 411 1.82 -0.40 56.91
CA ARG A 411 0.39 -0.49 56.59
C ARG A 411 0.10 -1.92 56.11
N PRO A 412 -1.05 -2.49 56.49
CA PRO A 412 -1.43 -3.86 56.12
C PRO A 412 -1.47 -4.08 54.60
#